data_AF-A0A835Y4R5-F1
#
_entry.id   AF-A0A835Y4R5-F1
#
_cell.length_a   1.000
_cell.length_b   1.000
_cell.length_c   1.000
_cell.angle_alpha   90.00
_cell.angle_beta   90.00
_cell.angle_gamma   90.00
#
_symmetry.space_group_name_H-M   'P 1'
#
loop_
_entity.id
_entity.type
_entity.pdbx_description
1 polymer ?
#
loop_
_entity_poly.entity_id
_entity_poly.type
_entity_poly.pdbx_seq_one_letter_code
_entity_poly.pdbx_strand_id
1 'polypeptide(L)'
;MKEIEQSVEIEDCTSQDYWDALYATDAATRAFHREVNGDPAATCTGWADGRRSSAFSMPMNVPAMMKKMIGLDVVPVVETQSVQWAPGRKGFTVVSEPQLNFPGANKFTTSGSLTIAQQPGGKCEIKVLIKCSAAMPWPLQSQVEAMMATEATTSINVYLDWAKKYFAKWKAEQGEQPQRPAPRAGAPGRAPSGAEVGPGGDVFYDAEEEPAGGAGAEAGAAEVVPYQPPRLEDVLAECLTAIRDSTAATAATLRAVEERLANMDDNIQMLRDKLVGRRPHARPASQQGAGAGAAGRGAAAAGSASAAAGSLGGGWGAAGGVALVALAAGAGLLACMRVRQAAAGGGK
;
A
#
# COMPACT_ATOMS: atom_id res chain seq x y z
N MET A 1 18.68 5.96 7.27
CA MET A 1 18.02 4.94 6.43
C MET A 1 17.24 3.99 7.32
N LYS A 2 16.01 3.66 6.91
CA LYS A 2 15.15 2.66 7.56
C LYS A 2 14.90 1.50 6.61
N GLU A 3 14.89 0.29 7.15
CA GLU A 3 14.59 -0.93 6.42
C GLU A 3 13.34 -1.58 7.02
N ILE A 4 12.43 -2.04 6.17
CA ILE A 4 11.19 -2.72 6.53
C ILE A 4 11.18 -4.07 5.83
N GLU A 5 11.00 -5.14 6.57
CA GLU A 5 10.87 -6.50 6.04
C GLU A 5 9.51 -7.07 6.41
N GLN A 6 8.86 -7.71 5.44
CA GLN A 6 7.61 -8.46 5.61
C GLN A 6 7.71 -9.77 4.85
N SER A 7 7.17 -10.86 5.40
CA SER A 7 7.07 -12.14 4.70
C SER A 7 5.65 -12.67 4.77
N VAL A 8 5.19 -13.28 3.69
CA VAL A 8 3.90 -13.93 3.63
C VAL A 8 3.95 -15.18 2.77
N GLU A 9 3.19 -16.19 3.18
CA GLU A 9 3.03 -17.42 2.40
C GLU A 9 1.70 -17.42 1.64
N ILE A 10 1.72 -17.98 0.43
CA ILE A 10 0.54 -18.27 -0.38
C ILE A 10 0.51 -19.78 -0.65
N GLU A 11 -0.60 -20.42 -0.29
CA GLU A 11 -0.83 -21.83 -0.53
C GLU A 11 -1.23 -22.11 -1.97
N ASP A 12 -0.93 -23.32 -2.45
CA ASP A 12 -1.21 -23.79 -3.80
C ASP A 12 -0.78 -22.80 -4.91
N CYS A 13 0.40 -22.23 -4.75
CA CYS A 13 0.97 -21.23 -5.63
C CYS A 13 2.42 -21.59 -5.92
N THR A 14 2.77 -21.81 -7.18
CA THR A 14 4.18 -21.87 -7.57
C THR A 14 4.72 -20.46 -7.82
N SER A 15 6.05 -20.31 -7.85
CA SER A 15 6.67 -19.03 -8.25
C SER A 15 6.31 -18.65 -9.68
N GLN A 16 6.11 -19.64 -10.57
CA GLN A 16 5.70 -19.39 -11.95
C GLN A 16 4.26 -18.89 -12.03
N ASP A 17 3.32 -19.52 -11.30
CA ASP A 17 1.92 -19.06 -11.25
C ASP A 17 1.82 -17.63 -10.71
N TYR A 18 2.59 -17.32 -9.66
CA TYR A 18 2.64 -15.97 -9.10
C TYR A 18 3.18 -14.96 -10.10
N TRP A 19 4.23 -15.31 -10.86
CA TRP A 19 4.75 -14.49 -11.95
C TRP A 19 3.69 -14.26 -13.02
N ASP A 20 3.04 -15.33 -13.50
CA ASP A 20 2.07 -15.27 -14.58
C ASP A 20 0.84 -14.45 -14.22
N ALA A 21 0.38 -14.56 -12.97
CA ALA A 21 -0.74 -13.79 -12.46
C ALA A 21 -0.43 -12.29 -12.29
N LEU A 22 0.73 -11.94 -11.71
CA LEU A 22 1.00 -10.58 -11.23
C LEU A 22 2.00 -9.78 -12.06
N TYR A 23 2.93 -10.45 -12.74
CA TYR A 23 4.08 -9.79 -13.37
C TYR A 23 4.20 -10.05 -14.87
N ALA A 24 3.69 -11.15 -15.41
CA ALA A 24 3.85 -11.47 -16.83
C ALA A 24 3.22 -10.43 -17.76
N THR A 25 2.12 -9.80 -17.33
CA THR A 25 1.43 -8.73 -18.07
C THR A 25 1.25 -7.48 -17.21
N ASP A 26 0.71 -6.42 -17.80
CA ASP A 26 0.38 -5.18 -17.10
C ASP A 26 -0.97 -5.21 -16.38
N ALA A 27 -1.76 -6.28 -16.56
CA ALA A 27 -3.15 -6.34 -16.11
C ALA A 27 -3.27 -6.20 -14.59
N ALA A 28 -2.46 -6.96 -13.84
CA ALA A 28 -2.45 -6.91 -12.39
C ALA A 28 -1.96 -5.54 -11.86
N THR A 29 -0.87 -5.00 -12.42
CA THR A 29 -0.36 -3.67 -12.05
C THR A 29 -1.42 -2.58 -12.24
N ARG A 30 -2.12 -2.58 -13.38
CA ARG A 30 -3.19 -1.61 -13.65
C ARG A 30 -4.40 -1.81 -12.74
N ALA A 31 -4.80 -3.07 -12.49
CA ALA A 31 -5.89 -3.39 -11.58
C ALA A 31 -5.58 -2.90 -10.15
N PHE A 32 -4.36 -3.15 -9.67
CA PHE A 32 -3.92 -2.68 -8.35
C PHE A 32 -3.99 -1.16 -8.23
N HIS A 33 -3.40 -0.41 -9.16
CA HIS A 33 -3.43 1.05 -9.08
C HIS A 33 -4.84 1.63 -9.27
N ARG A 34 -5.68 1.02 -10.10
CA ARG A 34 -7.08 1.42 -10.22
C ARG A 34 -7.84 1.22 -8.92
N GLU A 35 -7.73 0.05 -8.32
CA GLU A 35 -8.52 -0.32 -7.12
C GLU A 35 -7.99 0.36 -5.85
N VAL A 36 -6.67 0.49 -5.72
CA VAL A 36 -6.02 0.91 -4.48
C VAL A 36 -5.60 2.38 -4.51
N ASN A 37 -5.06 2.88 -5.64
CA ASN A 37 -4.73 4.31 -5.80
C ASN A 37 -5.89 5.15 -6.33
N GLY A 38 -6.91 4.52 -6.92
CA GLY A 38 -7.94 5.23 -7.66
C GLY A 38 -7.41 5.81 -8.98
N ASP A 39 -6.36 5.21 -9.55
CA ASP A 39 -5.73 5.68 -10.78
C ASP A 39 -6.07 4.76 -11.97
N PRO A 40 -7.10 5.08 -12.78
CA PRO A 40 -7.43 4.31 -13.98
C PRO A 40 -6.44 4.55 -15.13
N ALA A 41 -5.63 5.60 -15.06
CA ALA A 41 -4.64 5.97 -16.08
C ALA A 41 -3.28 5.32 -15.84
N ALA A 42 -3.16 4.46 -14.83
CA ALA A 42 -1.94 3.70 -14.58
C ALA A 42 -1.55 2.88 -15.81
N THR A 43 -0.27 2.94 -16.16
CA THR A 43 0.32 2.20 -17.28
C THR A 43 1.53 1.41 -16.81
N CYS A 44 1.82 0.31 -17.50
CA CYS A 44 3.03 -0.48 -17.26
C CYS A 44 3.52 -1.04 -18.59
N THR A 45 4.80 -0.86 -18.88
CA THR A 45 5.41 -1.43 -20.08
C THR A 45 5.55 -2.94 -19.94
N GLY A 46 5.63 -3.64 -21.07
CA GLY A 46 6.09 -5.03 -21.08
C GLY A 46 7.52 -5.15 -20.55
N TRP A 47 7.91 -6.37 -20.18
CA TRP A 47 9.28 -6.68 -19.81
C TRP A 47 10.19 -6.69 -21.04
N ALA A 48 11.27 -5.92 -21.00
CA ALA A 48 12.36 -5.92 -21.97
C ALA A 48 13.68 -6.05 -21.22
N ASP A 49 14.49 -7.05 -21.56
CA ASP A 49 15.78 -7.33 -20.93
C ASP A 49 15.72 -7.41 -19.38
N GLY A 50 14.64 -8.01 -18.88
CA GLY A 50 14.40 -8.13 -17.44
C GLY A 50 14.10 -6.81 -16.74
N ARG A 51 13.69 -5.77 -17.48
CA ARG A 51 13.26 -4.48 -16.95
C ARG A 51 11.90 -4.06 -17.49
N ARG A 52 11.17 -3.26 -16.71
CA ARG A 52 9.95 -2.57 -17.16
C ARG A 52 9.77 -1.28 -16.38
N SER A 53 8.86 -0.42 -16.84
CA SER A 53 8.48 0.78 -16.11
C SER A 53 6.98 0.87 -15.94
N SER A 54 6.53 1.32 -14.77
CA SER A 54 5.15 1.66 -14.45
C SER A 54 5.04 3.17 -14.21
N ALA A 55 3.98 3.77 -14.74
CA ALA A 55 3.66 5.18 -14.49
C ALA A 55 2.24 5.27 -13.96
N PHE A 56 2.07 5.93 -12.82
CA PHE A 56 0.78 6.06 -12.16
C PHE A 56 0.78 7.25 -11.19
N SER A 57 -0.38 7.56 -10.66
CA SER A 57 -0.64 8.64 -9.73
C SER A 57 -1.02 8.10 -8.35
N MET A 58 -0.48 8.71 -7.30
CA MET A 58 -0.75 8.30 -5.91
C MET A 58 -1.29 9.49 -5.11
N PRO A 59 -2.42 9.33 -4.39
CA PRO A 59 -2.90 10.37 -3.50
C PRO A 59 -1.92 10.56 -2.33
N MET A 60 -1.55 11.81 -2.04
CA MET A 60 -0.70 12.10 -0.89
C MET A 60 -1.53 12.07 0.39
N ASN A 61 -1.18 11.16 1.30
CA ASN A 61 -1.68 11.17 2.67
C ASN A 61 -0.72 11.96 3.58
N VAL A 62 -0.56 13.26 3.29
CA VAL A 62 0.22 14.16 4.16
C VAL A 62 -0.69 15.21 4.80
N PRO A 63 -0.33 15.75 5.98
CA PRO A 63 -1.07 16.83 6.60
C PRO A 63 -1.30 18.00 5.64
N ALA A 64 -2.47 18.66 5.73
CA ALA A 64 -2.90 19.71 4.79
C ALA A 64 -1.87 20.84 4.62
N MET A 65 -1.15 21.18 5.69
CA MET A 65 -0.06 22.17 5.64
C MET A 65 1.05 21.77 4.66
N MET A 66 1.41 20.49 4.58
CA MET A 66 2.43 19.99 3.65
C MET A 66 1.89 19.87 2.23
N LYS A 67 0.62 19.46 2.07
CA LYS A 67 -0.04 19.54 0.77
C LYS A 67 0.03 20.94 0.19
N LYS A 68 -0.18 21.96 1.02
CA LYS A 68 -0.05 23.37 0.64
C LYS A 68 1.38 23.77 0.24
N MET A 69 2.40 23.18 0.87
CA MET A 69 3.80 23.43 0.49
C MET A 69 4.21 22.72 -0.81
N ILE A 70 3.72 21.49 -1.01
CA ILE A 70 4.03 20.66 -2.18
C ILE A 70 3.19 21.13 -3.39
N GLY A 71 2.00 21.66 -3.15
CA GLY A 71 1.06 22.15 -4.16
C GLY A 71 0.34 21.03 -4.92
N LEU A 72 0.45 19.78 -4.45
CA LEU A 72 -0.10 18.61 -5.12
C LEU A 72 -0.87 17.73 -4.12
N ASP A 73 -2.11 17.41 -4.47
CA ASP A 73 -2.91 16.38 -3.77
C ASP A 73 -2.57 14.96 -4.25
N VAL A 74 -2.04 14.87 -5.47
CA VAL A 74 -1.72 13.63 -6.16
C VAL A 74 -0.31 13.76 -6.73
N VAL A 75 0.53 12.77 -6.46
CA VAL A 75 1.92 12.73 -6.95
C VAL A 75 2.01 11.78 -8.14
N PRO A 76 2.49 12.26 -9.30
CA PRO A 76 2.88 11.37 -10.39
C PRO A 76 4.16 10.62 -10.03
N VAL A 77 4.14 9.32 -10.31
CA VAL A 77 5.21 8.38 -9.99
C VAL A 77 5.60 7.66 -11.27
N VAL A 78 6.91 7.56 -11.49
CA VAL A 78 7.50 6.63 -12.47
C VAL A 78 8.33 5.63 -11.71
N GLU A 79 7.96 4.36 -11.78
CA GLU A 79 8.67 3.27 -11.14
C GLU A 79 9.42 2.47 -12.19
N THR A 80 10.69 2.18 -11.91
CA THR A 80 11.49 1.26 -12.72
C THR A 80 11.60 -0.06 -11.97
N GLN A 81 11.25 -1.16 -12.63
CA GLN A 81 11.32 -2.50 -12.08
C GLN A 81 12.34 -3.33 -12.85
N SER A 82 13.09 -4.16 -12.13
CA SER A 82 13.99 -5.15 -12.71
C SER A 82 13.75 -6.52 -12.08
N VAL A 83 13.85 -7.59 -12.85
CA VAL A 83 13.66 -8.97 -12.39
C VAL A 83 14.94 -9.77 -12.51
N GLN A 84 15.21 -10.59 -11.49
CA GLN A 84 16.26 -11.60 -11.51
C GLN A 84 15.64 -12.94 -11.13
N TRP A 85 15.79 -13.93 -12.01
CA TRP A 85 15.31 -15.28 -11.76
C TRP A 85 16.35 -16.09 -11.00
N ALA A 86 15.88 -16.84 -9.98
CA ALA A 86 16.72 -17.81 -9.30
C ALA A 86 17.06 -18.98 -10.25
N PRO A 87 18.23 -19.63 -10.07
CA PRO A 87 18.60 -20.81 -10.85
C PRO A 87 17.50 -21.87 -10.84
N GLY A 88 17.18 -22.42 -12.01
CA GLY A 88 16.13 -23.43 -12.16
C GLY A 88 14.69 -22.92 -11.99
N ARG A 89 14.45 -21.60 -12.05
CA ARG A 89 13.13 -20.95 -11.99
C ARG A 89 12.30 -21.28 -10.74
N LYS A 90 12.95 -21.65 -9.64
CA LYS A 90 12.32 -21.92 -8.33
C LYS A 90 11.94 -20.66 -7.56
N GLY A 91 12.11 -19.49 -8.18
CA GLY A 91 11.89 -18.21 -7.56
C GLY A 91 12.41 -17.07 -8.42
N PHE A 92 12.05 -15.85 -8.04
CA PHE A 92 12.54 -14.64 -8.68
C PHE A 92 12.53 -13.48 -7.68
N THR A 93 13.30 -12.45 -7.96
CA THR A 93 13.32 -11.21 -7.20
C THR A 93 13.02 -10.05 -8.14
N VAL A 94 12.04 -9.23 -7.78
CA VAL A 94 11.74 -7.96 -8.46
C VAL A 94 12.26 -6.82 -7.59
N VAL A 95 13.19 -6.03 -8.13
CA VAL A 95 13.67 -4.78 -7.53
C VAL A 95 12.93 -3.62 -8.16
N SER A 96 12.33 -2.77 -7.35
CA SER A 96 11.51 -1.63 -7.76
C SER A 96 12.08 -0.33 -7.21
N GLU A 97 12.26 0.64 -8.10
CA GLU A 97 12.85 1.95 -7.84
C GLU A 97 11.88 3.05 -8.24
N PRO A 98 11.00 3.47 -7.32
CA PRO A 98 10.08 4.57 -7.53
C PRO A 98 10.78 5.93 -7.61
N GLN A 99 10.42 6.71 -8.62
CA GLN A 99 10.83 8.11 -8.78
C GLN A 99 9.60 9.00 -8.68
N LEU A 100 9.63 9.93 -7.71
CA LEU A 100 8.57 10.90 -7.50
C LEU A 100 8.87 12.14 -8.35
N ASN A 101 7.87 12.64 -9.09
CA ASN A 101 8.05 13.81 -9.95
C ASN A 101 7.42 15.07 -9.34
N PHE A 102 8.08 15.63 -8.33
CA PHE A 102 7.75 16.94 -7.76
C PHE A 102 9.00 17.67 -7.23
N PRO A 103 8.97 19.02 -7.07
CA PRO A 103 10.11 19.78 -6.57
C PRO A 103 10.61 19.30 -5.20
N GLY A 104 11.88 18.90 -5.12
CA GLY A 104 12.50 18.39 -3.90
C GLY A 104 12.34 16.89 -3.65
N ALA A 105 11.66 16.16 -4.54
CA ALA A 105 11.52 14.70 -4.51
C ALA A 105 12.87 13.96 -4.45
N ASN A 106 13.92 14.51 -5.05
CA ASN A 106 15.27 13.95 -5.05
C ASN A 106 15.90 13.81 -3.66
N LYS A 107 15.30 14.44 -2.63
CA LYS A 107 15.70 14.26 -1.23
C LYS A 107 15.11 13.00 -0.60
N PHE A 108 14.23 12.28 -1.29
CA PHE A 108 13.60 11.07 -0.81
C PHE A 108 13.96 9.94 -1.75
N THR A 109 14.48 8.86 -1.20
CA THR A 109 14.80 7.66 -1.95
C THR A 109 14.06 6.51 -1.29
N THR A 110 13.27 5.81 -2.09
CA THR A 110 12.69 4.53 -1.70
C THR A 110 13.10 3.49 -2.72
N SER A 111 13.49 2.31 -2.25
CA SER A 111 13.65 1.13 -3.10
C SER A 111 12.99 -0.05 -2.41
N GLY A 112 12.37 -0.92 -3.20
CA GLY A 112 11.73 -2.14 -2.73
C GLY A 112 12.30 -3.34 -3.47
N SER A 113 12.48 -4.46 -2.78
CA SER A 113 12.73 -5.75 -3.41
C SER A 113 11.71 -6.76 -2.92
N LEU A 114 11.08 -7.46 -3.86
CA LEU A 114 10.11 -8.52 -3.60
C LEU A 114 10.70 -9.84 -4.11
N THR A 115 10.97 -10.77 -3.20
CA THR A 115 11.56 -12.07 -3.49
C THR A 115 10.51 -13.15 -3.31
N ILE A 116 10.34 -13.96 -4.34
CA ILE A 116 9.36 -15.03 -4.45
C ILE A 116 10.16 -16.32 -4.46
N ALA A 117 9.98 -17.16 -3.45
CA ALA A 117 10.67 -18.44 -3.34
C ALA A 117 9.67 -19.58 -3.24
N GLN A 118 9.81 -20.57 -4.11
CA GLN A 118 9.01 -21.79 -4.03
C GLN A 118 9.41 -22.60 -2.81
N GLN A 119 8.41 -22.94 -2.00
CA GLN A 119 8.56 -23.79 -0.82
C GLN A 119 8.07 -25.22 -1.11
N PRO A 120 8.54 -26.22 -0.34
CA PRO A 120 8.00 -27.57 -0.40
C PRO A 120 6.48 -27.59 -0.19
N GLY A 121 5.79 -28.53 -0.85
CA GLY A 121 4.33 -28.67 -0.72
C GLY A 121 3.51 -27.70 -1.59
N GLY A 122 4.10 -27.14 -2.65
CA GLY A 122 3.37 -26.31 -3.61
C GLY A 122 3.01 -24.92 -3.07
N LYS A 123 3.71 -24.46 -2.03
CA LYS A 123 3.54 -23.12 -1.46
C LYS A 123 4.58 -22.16 -2.04
N CYS A 124 4.27 -20.87 -1.95
CA CYS A 124 5.23 -19.82 -2.26
C CYS A 124 5.40 -18.89 -1.06
N GLU A 125 6.65 -18.58 -0.73
CA GLU A 125 7.00 -17.53 0.23
C GLU A 125 7.31 -16.24 -0.53
N ILE A 126 6.74 -15.13 -0.08
CA ILE A 126 6.94 -13.79 -0.62
C ILE A 126 7.59 -12.95 0.47
N LYS A 127 8.84 -12.54 0.25
CA LYS A 127 9.58 -11.63 1.12
C LYS A 127 9.67 -10.25 0.48
N VAL A 128 9.23 -9.24 1.20
CA VAL A 128 9.30 -7.84 0.78
C VAL A 128 10.29 -7.11 1.69
N LEU A 129 11.27 -6.44 1.08
CA LEU A 129 12.20 -5.56 1.77
C LEU A 129 12.08 -4.16 1.16
N ILE A 130 11.74 -3.16 1.96
CA ILE A 130 11.73 -1.75 1.54
C ILE A 130 12.80 -0.99 2.29
N LYS A 131 13.55 -0.15 1.57
CA LYS A 131 14.52 0.79 2.12
C LYS A 131 14.02 2.20 1.89
N CYS A 132 13.95 2.99 2.97
CA CYS A 132 13.57 4.39 2.93
C CYS A 132 14.75 5.26 3.41
N SER A 133 15.06 6.31 2.65
CA SER A 133 16.09 7.28 2.98
C SER A 133 15.61 8.69 2.68
N ALA A 134 15.95 9.63 3.55
CA ALA A 134 15.66 11.05 3.38
C ALA A 134 16.92 11.89 3.57
N ALA A 135 17.19 12.82 2.65
CA ALA A 135 18.28 13.78 2.71
C ALA A 135 17.78 15.11 3.31
N MET A 136 17.56 15.11 4.63
CA MET A 136 17.08 16.27 5.39
C MET A 136 18.05 16.64 6.52
N PRO A 137 18.07 17.91 7.01
CA PRO A 137 18.88 18.29 8.15
C PRO A 137 18.51 17.49 9.40
N TRP A 138 19.50 17.20 10.24
CA TRP A 138 19.26 16.61 11.56
C TRP A 138 18.56 17.63 12.48
N PRO A 139 17.51 17.25 13.24
CA PRO A 139 17.01 15.90 13.51
C PRO A 139 15.85 15.43 12.60
N LEU A 140 15.43 16.23 11.62
CA LEU A 140 14.24 15.94 10.80
C LEU A 140 14.36 14.66 9.96
N GLN A 141 15.59 14.29 9.57
CA GLN A 141 15.84 13.08 8.78
C GLN A 141 15.23 11.82 9.41
N SER A 142 15.49 11.57 10.69
CA SER A 142 15.03 10.33 11.35
C SER A 142 13.51 10.27 11.49
N GLN A 143 12.87 11.41 11.70
CA GLN A 143 11.42 11.53 11.77
C GLN A 143 10.78 11.25 10.39
N VAL A 144 11.32 11.85 9.33
CA VAL A 144 10.82 11.62 7.97
C VAL A 144 11.01 10.16 7.56
N GLU A 145 12.19 9.58 7.80
CA GLU A 145 12.44 8.17 7.49
C GLU A 145 11.50 7.23 8.28
N ALA A 146 11.15 7.56 9.53
CA ALA A 146 10.20 6.79 10.32
C ALA A 146 8.76 6.87 9.77
N MET A 147 8.34 8.05 9.31
CA MET A 147 7.04 8.21 8.65
C MET A 147 7.00 7.47 7.31
N MET A 148 8.03 7.61 6.49
CA MET A 148 8.21 6.84 5.25
C MET A 148 8.11 5.34 5.51
N ALA A 149 8.78 4.83 6.55
CA ALA A 149 8.74 3.42 6.92
C ALA A 149 7.34 2.95 7.37
N THR A 150 6.61 3.80 8.08
CA THR A 150 5.23 3.51 8.54
C THR A 150 4.27 3.42 7.35
N GLU A 151 4.34 4.37 6.43
CA GLU A 151 3.55 4.37 5.20
C GLU A 151 3.92 3.17 4.32
N ALA A 152 5.22 2.88 4.17
CA ALA A 152 5.71 1.72 3.43
C ALA A 152 5.18 0.41 4.01
N THR A 153 5.18 0.25 5.33
CA THR A 153 4.64 -0.93 6.00
C THR A 153 3.14 -1.11 5.70
N THR A 154 2.35 -0.05 5.85
CA THR A 154 0.90 -0.07 5.59
C THR A 154 0.62 -0.48 4.14
N SER A 155 1.39 0.08 3.24
CA SER A 155 1.31 -0.13 1.81
C SER A 155 1.70 -1.54 1.37
N ILE A 156 2.79 -2.10 1.93
CA ILE A 156 3.16 -3.51 1.71
C ILE A 156 2.01 -4.43 2.11
N ASN A 157 1.44 -4.22 3.30
CA ASN A 157 0.37 -5.09 3.81
C ASN A 157 -0.85 -5.08 2.87
N VAL A 158 -1.21 -3.91 2.36
CA VAL A 158 -2.31 -3.77 1.40
C VAL A 158 -1.99 -4.48 0.09
N TYR A 159 -0.78 -4.30 -0.45
CA TYR A 159 -0.35 -4.98 -1.66
C TYR A 159 -0.38 -6.50 -1.49
N LEU A 160 0.15 -7.04 -0.38
CA LEU A 160 0.17 -8.47 -0.11
C LEU A 160 -1.25 -9.04 0.03
N ASP A 161 -2.15 -8.33 0.73
CA ASP A 161 -3.56 -8.72 0.84
C ASP A 161 -4.29 -8.67 -0.50
N TRP A 162 -4.02 -7.65 -1.31
CA TRP A 162 -4.58 -7.51 -2.65
C TRP A 162 -4.06 -8.61 -3.58
N ALA A 163 -2.74 -8.85 -3.59
CA ALA A 163 -2.10 -9.84 -4.44
C ALA A 163 -2.63 -11.25 -4.17
N LYS A 164 -2.87 -11.60 -2.90
CA LYS A 164 -3.53 -12.86 -2.52
C LYS A 164 -4.92 -13.00 -3.12
N LYS A 165 -5.76 -11.95 -3.01
CA LYS A 165 -7.12 -11.95 -3.54
C LYS A 165 -7.13 -12.01 -5.06
N TYR A 166 -6.27 -11.23 -5.70
CA TYR A 166 -6.12 -11.20 -7.14
C TYR A 166 -5.66 -12.56 -7.68
N PHE A 167 -4.66 -13.17 -7.03
CA PHE A 167 -4.18 -14.51 -7.38
C PHE A 167 -5.28 -15.57 -7.25
N ALA A 168 -6.04 -15.57 -6.14
CA ALA A 168 -7.14 -16.51 -5.95
C ALA A 168 -8.22 -16.37 -7.05
N LYS A 169 -8.55 -15.13 -7.42
CA LYS A 169 -9.49 -14.84 -8.52
C LYS A 169 -8.94 -15.33 -9.87
N TRP A 170 -7.70 -14.97 -10.19
CA TRP A 170 -7.03 -15.39 -11.42
C TRP A 170 -6.99 -16.92 -11.54
N LYS A 171 -6.68 -17.62 -10.45
CA LYS A 171 -6.63 -19.09 -10.41
C LYS A 171 -8.01 -19.72 -10.62
N ALA A 172 -9.07 -19.14 -10.06
CA ALA A 172 -10.44 -19.59 -10.30
C ALA A 172 -10.82 -19.44 -11.79
N GLU A 173 -10.47 -18.31 -12.42
CA GLU A 173 -10.72 -18.05 -13.84
C GLU A 173 -9.95 -19.02 -14.76
N GLN A 174 -8.73 -19.43 -14.38
CA GLN A 174 -7.98 -20.46 -15.11
C GLN A 174 -8.61 -21.85 -14.99
N GLY A 175 -9.15 -22.19 -13.81
CA GLY A 175 -9.85 -23.47 -13.58
C GLY A 175 -11.19 -23.57 -14.31
N GLU A 176 -11.84 -22.43 -14.57
CA GLU A 176 -13.13 -22.36 -15.27
C GLU A 176 -13.01 -22.35 -16.80
N GLN A 177 -11.80 -22.29 -17.39
CA GLN A 177 -11.68 -22.42 -18.84
C GLN A 177 -12.29 -23.76 -19.28
N PRO A 178 -13.45 -23.73 -19.96
CA PRO A 178 -14.16 -24.95 -20.30
C PRO A 178 -13.24 -25.74 -21.20
N GLN A 179 -12.97 -27.00 -20.85
CA GLN A 179 -12.30 -27.93 -21.75
C GLN A 179 -12.99 -27.79 -23.10
N ARG A 180 -12.27 -27.17 -24.06
CA ARG A 180 -12.75 -27.01 -25.43
C ARG A 180 -13.29 -28.38 -25.82
N PRO A 181 -14.58 -28.52 -26.17
CA PRO A 181 -15.15 -29.81 -26.50
C PRO A 181 -14.21 -30.48 -27.48
N ALA A 182 -13.73 -31.68 -27.13
CA ALA A 182 -12.79 -32.40 -27.95
C ALA A 182 -13.28 -32.34 -29.40
N PRO A 183 -12.45 -31.95 -30.37
CA PRO A 183 -12.86 -31.88 -31.77
C PRO A 183 -13.56 -33.20 -32.09
N ARG A 184 -14.83 -33.13 -32.51
CA ARG A 184 -15.64 -34.32 -32.78
C ARG A 184 -14.81 -35.26 -33.66
N ALA A 185 -14.39 -36.38 -33.07
CA ALA A 185 -13.77 -37.45 -33.80
C ALA A 185 -14.82 -37.98 -34.78
N GLY A 186 -14.71 -37.62 -36.05
CA GLY A 186 -15.61 -38.14 -37.09
C GLY A 186 -16.19 -37.13 -38.09
N ALA A 187 -15.44 -36.10 -38.50
CA ALA A 187 -15.63 -35.62 -39.86
C ALA A 187 -14.76 -36.51 -40.79
N PRO A 188 -15.34 -37.46 -41.55
CA PRO A 188 -14.58 -38.22 -42.53
C PRO A 188 -13.93 -37.24 -43.50
N GLY A 189 -12.63 -37.44 -43.74
CA GLY A 189 -11.82 -36.60 -44.59
C GLY A 189 -12.46 -36.40 -45.94
N ARG A 190 -12.71 -35.13 -46.29
CA ARG A 190 -12.85 -34.74 -47.69
C ARG A 190 -11.48 -34.93 -48.31
N ALA A 191 -11.39 -35.90 -49.21
CA ALA A 191 -10.17 -36.24 -49.93
C ALA A 191 -9.55 -34.99 -50.58
N PRO A 192 -8.21 -34.82 -50.52
CA PRO A 192 -7.54 -33.87 -51.38
C PRO A 192 -7.71 -34.35 -52.83
N SER A 193 -8.51 -33.62 -53.62
CA SER A 193 -8.52 -33.79 -55.07
C SER A 193 -7.13 -33.42 -55.58
N GLY A 194 -6.43 -34.41 -56.13
CA GLY A 194 -5.16 -34.18 -56.82
C GLY A 194 -5.33 -33.16 -57.93
N ALA A 195 -4.54 -32.10 -57.85
CA ALA A 195 -4.20 -31.27 -59.00
C ALA A 195 -2.70 -31.48 -59.27
N GLU A 196 -2.43 -31.76 -60.53
CA GLU A 196 -1.20 -32.30 -61.09
C GLU A 196 0.04 -31.45 -60.81
N VAL A 197 1.15 -32.15 -60.57
CA VAL A 197 2.51 -31.60 -60.65
C VAL A 197 2.87 -31.48 -62.13
N GLY A 198 2.77 -30.26 -62.66
CA GLY A 198 3.42 -29.88 -63.93
C GLY A 198 4.86 -29.41 -63.67
N PRO A 199 5.87 -29.83 -64.46
CA PRO A 199 7.22 -29.35 -64.29
C PRO A 199 7.48 -28.09 -65.12
N GLY A 200 7.99 -27.04 -64.48
CA GLY A 200 8.75 -25.99 -65.13
C GLY A 200 8.01 -24.66 -65.37
N GLY A 201 8.71 -23.57 -65.06
CA GLY A 201 8.39 -22.24 -65.58
C GLY A 201 8.54 -21.12 -64.56
N ASP A 202 9.73 -20.50 -64.53
CA ASP A 202 9.93 -19.12 -64.07
C ASP A 202 8.92 -18.17 -64.72
N VAL A 203 8.09 -17.43 -63.96
CA VAL A 203 7.52 -16.14 -64.41
C VAL A 203 7.13 -15.24 -63.22
N PHE A 204 7.86 -14.13 -63.11
CA PHE A 204 7.48 -12.75 -62.75
C PHE A 204 6.35 -12.42 -61.74
N TYR A 205 6.71 -11.49 -60.85
CA TYR A 205 5.81 -10.57 -60.14
C TYR A 205 4.92 -9.82 -61.14
N ASP A 206 3.60 -9.83 -60.92
CA ASP A 206 2.75 -8.71 -61.33
C ASP A 206 1.64 -8.47 -60.28
N ALA A 207 1.43 -7.20 -60.00
CA ALA A 207 0.48 -6.67 -59.04
C ALA A 207 -0.93 -6.77 -59.62
N GLU A 208 -1.87 -7.35 -58.87
CA GLU A 208 -3.29 -7.22 -59.19
C GLU A 208 -4.02 -6.42 -58.12
N GLU A 209 -4.62 -5.34 -58.63
CA GLU A 209 -5.69 -4.51 -58.10
C GLU A 209 -6.73 -5.28 -57.27
N GLU A 210 -7.01 -4.76 -56.07
CA GLU A 210 -8.19 -5.14 -55.30
C GLU A 210 -9.46 -4.55 -55.95
N PRO A 211 -10.54 -5.35 -56.09
CA PRO A 211 -11.81 -4.86 -56.60
C PRO A 211 -12.58 -4.06 -55.54
N ALA A 212 -13.05 -2.90 -55.98
CA ALA A 212 -14.03 -2.10 -55.28
C ALA A 212 -15.44 -2.74 -55.32
N GLY A 213 -16.15 -2.65 -54.20
CA GLY A 213 -17.60 -2.91 -54.06
C GLY A 213 -17.90 -4.12 -53.18
N GLY A 214 -18.68 -4.06 -52.10
CA GLY A 214 -19.59 -3.05 -51.59
C GLY A 214 -20.76 -3.80 -50.95
N ALA A 215 -21.01 -3.63 -49.66
CA ALA A 215 -22.28 -4.00 -49.02
C ALA A 215 -22.40 -3.30 -47.65
N GLY A 216 -23.28 -2.30 -47.60
CA GLY A 216 -23.55 -1.49 -46.43
C GLY A 216 -24.19 -2.29 -45.30
N ALA A 217 -23.57 -2.21 -44.13
CA ALA A 217 -24.26 -2.33 -42.86
C ALA A 217 -24.48 -0.91 -42.35
N GLU A 218 -25.74 -0.50 -42.21
CA GLU A 218 -26.13 0.71 -41.48
C GLU A 218 -25.68 0.57 -40.02
N ALA A 219 -24.45 0.98 -39.75
CA ALA A 219 -24.01 1.33 -38.42
C ALA A 219 -24.75 2.61 -38.05
N GLY A 220 -25.74 2.49 -37.15
CA GLY A 220 -26.43 3.63 -36.57
C GLY A 220 -25.40 4.66 -36.14
N ALA A 221 -25.48 5.84 -36.74
CA ALA A 221 -24.61 6.96 -36.45
C ALA A 221 -24.76 7.26 -34.95
N ALA A 222 -23.79 6.79 -34.16
CA ALA A 222 -23.62 7.25 -32.79
C ALA A 222 -23.41 8.75 -32.90
N GLU A 223 -24.43 9.51 -32.49
CA GLU A 223 -24.38 10.95 -32.38
C GLU A 223 -23.15 11.29 -31.54
N VAL A 224 -22.09 11.74 -32.23
CA VAL A 224 -20.85 12.17 -31.60
C VAL A 224 -21.21 13.46 -30.89
N VAL A 225 -21.66 13.34 -29.64
CA VAL A 225 -21.91 14.47 -28.75
C VAL A 225 -20.60 15.23 -28.66
N PRO A 226 -20.52 16.46 -29.19
CA PRO A 226 -19.30 17.24 -29.15
C PRO A 226 -18.89 17.40 -27.68
N TYR A 227 -17.66 16.99 -27.35
CA TYR A 227 -17.13 17.21 -26.02
C TYR A 227 -17.07 18.71 -25.75
N GLN A 228 -18.00 19.18 -24.94
CA GLN A 228 -18.00 20.54 -24.46
C GLN A 228 -17.24 20.52 -23.12
N PRO A 229 -16.04 21.10 -23.03
CA PRO A 229 -15.30 21.12 -21.79
C PRO A 229 -16.15 21.82 -20.71
N PRO A 230 -16.11 21.34 -19.46
CA PRO A 230 -16.83 21.96 -18.35
C PRO A 230 -16.44 23.43 -18.26
N ARG A 231 -17.44 24.28 -18.05
CA ARG A 231 -17.20 25.71 -17.90
C ARG A 231 -16.38 25.95 -16.65
N LEU A 232 -15.48 26.93 -16.69
CA LEU A 232 -14.62 27.27 -15.54
C LEU A 232 -15.47 27.58 -14.30
N GLU A 233 -16.64 28.18 -14.49
CA GLU A 233 -17.60 28.52 -13.45
C GLU A 233 -18.13 27.27 -12.72
N ASP A 234 -18.37 26.17 -13.45
CA ASP A 234 -18.86 24.91 -12.87
C ASP A 234 -17.77 24.25 -12.03
N VAL A 235 -16.53 24.24 -12.54
CA VAL A 235 -15.37 23.73 -11.80
C VAL A 235 -15.12 24.54 -10.53
N LEU A 236 -15.22 25.87 -10.61
CA LEU A 236 -15.09 26.75 -9.43
C LEU A 236 -16.22 26.52 -8.42
N ALA A 237 -17.47 26.33 -8.87
CA ALA A 237 -18.59 26.03 -8.00
C ALA A 237 -18.42 24.68 -7.28
N GLU A 238 -17.92 23.66 -7.98
CA GLU A 238 -17.60 22.35 -7.41
C GLU A 238 -16.48 22.46 -6.37
N CYS A 239 -15.39 23.19 -6.68
CA CYS A 239 -14.30 23.43 -5.73
C CYS A 239 -14.77 24.17 -4.47
N LEU A 240 -15.61 25.21 -4.60
CA LEU A 240 -16.14 25.95 -3.46
C LEU A 240 -17.05 25.08 -2.59
N THR A 241 -17.86 24.21 -3.22
CA THR A 241 -18.70 23.24 -2.51
C THR A 241 -17.83 22.24 -1.74
N ALA A 242 -16.79 21.69 -2.37
CA ALA A 242 -15.85 20.78 -1.72
C ALA A 242 -15.11 21.43 -0.54
N ILE A 243 -14.71 22.71 -0.66
CA ILE A 243 -14.09 23.46 0.44
C ILE A 243 -15.07 23.65 1.61
N ARG A 244 -16.33 24.01 1.31
CA ARG A 244 -17.38 24.18 2.32
C ARG A 244 -17.62 22.87 3.08
N ASP A 245 -17.75 21.75 2.38
CA ASP A 245 -18.01 20.45 2.98
C ASP A 245 -16.82 19.97 3.81
N SER A 246 -15.60 20.16 3.31
CA SER A 246 -14.36 19.87 4.06
C SER A 246 -14.25 20.71 5.34
N THR A 247 -14.63 21.98 5.28
CA THR A 247 -14.65 22.87 6.46
C THR A 247 -15.69 22.42 7.47
N ALA A 248 -16.88 22.02 7.01
CA ALA A 248 -17.93 21.49 7.87
C ALA A 248 -17.52 20.17 8.57
N ALA A 249 -16.86 19.27 7.84
CA ALA A 249 -16.33 18.03 8.39
C ALA A 249 -15.24 18.30 9.45
N THR A 250 -14.34 19.25 9.20
CA THR A 250 -13.30 19.66 10.15
C THR A 250 -13.90 20.30 11.42
N ALA A 251 -14.95 21.11 11.27
CA ALA A 251 -15.65 21.66 12.43
C ALA A 251 -16.34 20.57 13.26
N ALA A 252 -16.89 19.53 12.62
CA ALA A 252 -17.50 18.40 13.32
C ALA A 252 -16.46 17.56 14.08
N THR A 253 -15.28 17.32 13.51
CA THR A 253 -14.21 16.59 14.21
C THR A 253 -13.65 17.37 15.39
N LEU A 254 -13.51 18.70 15.28
CA LEU A 254 -13.10 19.54 16.40
C LEU A 254 -14.09 19.47 17.56
N ARG A 255 -15.40 19.54 17.29
CA ARG A 255 -16.43 19.38 18.33
C ARG A 255 -16.37 18.01 19.01
N ALA A 256 -16.14 16.94 18.25
CA ALA A 256 -15.99 15.60 18.80
C ALA A 256 -14.74 15.47 19.71
N VAL A 257 -13.66 16.18 19.37
CA VAL A 257 -12.46 16.25 20.23
C VAL A 257 -12.74 17.05 21.50
N GLU A 258 -13.43 18.19 21.40
CA GLU A 258 -13.84 19.00 22.56
C GLU A 258 -14.73 18.19 23.52
N GLU A 259 -15.71 17.44 23.01
CA GLU A 259 -16.57 16.56 23.80
C GLU A 259 -15.76 15.44 24.48
N ARG A 260 -14.77 14.87 23.79
CA ARG A 260 -13.88 13.86 24.38
C ARG A 260 -13.02 14.44 25.50
N LEU A 261 -12.54 15.67 25.36
CA LEU A 261 -11.78 16.37 26.41
C LEU A 261 -12.66 16.66 27.63
N ALA A 262 -13.88 17.14 27.43
CA ALA A 262 -14.84 17.35 28.52
C ALA A 262 -15.12 16.04 29.29
N ASN A 263 -15.34 14.93 28.57
CA ASN A 263 -15.51 13.61 29.17
C ASN A 263 -14.27 13.13 29.94
N MET A 264 -13.06 13.48 29.48
CA MET A 264 -11.82 13.15 30.20
C MET A 264 -11.70 13.96 31.50
N ASP A 265 -12.07 15.24 31.48
CA ASP A 265 -12.06 16.09 32.67
C ASP A 265 -13.06 15.60 33.72
N ASP A 266 -14.26 15.19 33.32
CA ASP A 266 -15.26 14.57 34.22
C ASP A 266 -14.73 13.28 34.86
N ASN A 267 -14.04 12.44 34.07
CA ASN A 267 -13.40 11.23 34.59
C ASN A 267 -12.27 11.54 35.58
N ILE A 268 -11.44 12.54 35.30
CA ILE A 268 -10.38 13.00 36.20
C ILE A 268 -10.98 13.51 37.51
N GLN A 269 -12.06 14.29 37.44
CA GLN A 269 -12.75 14.82 38.62
C GLN A 269 -13.38 13.69 39.45
N MET A 270 -14.02 12.71 38.81
CA MET A 270 -14.55 11.51 39.49
C MET A 270 -13.45 10.72 40.20
N LEU A 271 -12.28 10.57 39.58
CA LEU A 271 -11.12 9.92 40.20
C LEU A 271 -10.60 10.72 41.40
N ARG A 272 -10.55 12.05 41.29
CA ARG A 272 -10.15 12.94 42.39
C ARG A 272 -11.10 12.80 43.58
N ASP A 273 -12.41 12.81 43.36
CA ASP A 273 -13.40 12.68 44.43
C ASP A 273 -13.32 11.32 45.13
N LYS A 274 -13.12 10.23 44.37
CA LYS A 274 -12.88 8.88 44.91
C LYS A 274 -11.62 8.78 45.76
N LEU A 275 -10.57 9.52 45.41
CA LEU A 275 -9.32 9.55 46.17
C LEU A 275 -9.45 10.39 47.45
N VAL A 276 -10.17 11.52 47.41
CA VAL A 276 -10.37 12.38 48.59
C VAL A 276 -11.28 11.70 49.63
N GLY A 277 -12.27 10.92 49.21
CA GLY A 277 -13.14 10.13 50.10
C GLY A 277 -12.45 8.96 50.80
N ARG A 278 -11.25 8.56 50.36
CA ARG A 278 -10.42 7.51 50.98
C ARG A 278 -9.31 8.09 51.84
N ARG A 279 -9.57 9.16 52.60
CA ARG A 279 -8.68 9.55 53.68
C ARG A 279 -8.62 8.37 54.67
N PRO A 280 -7.47 7.69 54.87
CA PRO A 280 -7.39 6.62 55.84
C PRO A 280 -7.71 7.24 57.20
N HIS A 281 -8.84 6.86 57.80
CA HIS A 281 -9.08 7.17 59.19
C HIS A 281 -7.90 6.59 59.97
N ALA A 282 -7.10 7.49 60.57
CA ALA A 282 -6.01 7.12 61.43
C ALA A 282 -6.55 6.14 62.47
N ARG A 283 -6.10 4.89 62.36
CA ARG A 283 -6.44 3.82 63.29
C ARG A 283 -6.04 4.31 64.69
N PRO A 284 -6.97 4.39 65.67
CA PRO A 284 -6.62 4.84 67.00
C PRO A 284 -5.54 3.90 67.57
N ALA A 285 -4.45 4.49 68.03
CA ALA A 285 -3.33 3.79 68.64
C ALA A 285 -3.78 3.20 69.99
N SER A 286 -4.26 1.96 69.98
CA SER A 286 -4.53 1.20 71.19
C SER A 286 -3.32 0.35 71.56
N GLN A 287 -2.71 0.73 72.69
CA GLN A 287 -2.01 -0.10 73.66
C GLN A 287 -0.82 -0.95 73.19
N GLN A 288 0.37 -0.38 73.47
CA GLN A 288 1.56 -1.13 73.87
C GLN A 288 1.22 -2.07 75.04
N GLY A 289 1.38 -3.37 74.82
CA GLY A 289 1.46 -4.40 75.84
C GLY A 289 2.81 -5.09 75.73
N ALA A 290 3.57 -5.05 76.82
CA ALA A 290 4.90 -5.61 76.98
C ALA A 290 4.92 -7.15 76.86
N GLY A 291 6.02 -7.69 76.35
CA GLY A 291 6.28 -9.13 76.36
C GLY A 291 7.71 -9.45 75.91
N ALA A 292 8.60 -9.61 76.88
CA ALA A 292 9.97 -10.08 76.71
C ALA A 292 10.00 -11.57 76.31
N GLY A 293 11.02 -11.98 75.54
CA GLY A 293 11.27 -13.39 75.26
C GLY A 293 12.46 -13.59 74.32
N ALA A 294 13.44 -14.35 74.77
CA ALA A 294 14.81 -14.38 74.30
C ALA A 294 15.11 -15.47 73.24
N ALA A 295 16.32 -15.33 72.67
CA ALA A 295 17.23 -16.35 72.14
C ALA A 295 16.94 -16.98 70.77
N GLY A 296 17.96 -16.91 69.90
CA GLY A 296 18.03 -17.74 68.69
C GLY A 296 19.16 -17.33 67.75
N ARG A 297 20.28 -18.06 67.83
CA ARG A 297 21.49 -17.95 67.00
C ARG A 297 21.20 -18.14 65.50
N GLY A 298 22.06 -17.61 64.63
CA GLY A 298 22.12 -18.06 63.23
C GLY A 298 23.05 -17.23 62.37
N ALA A 299 24.19 -17.80 61.98
CA ALA A 299 25.26 -17.15 61.25
C ALA A 299 25.01 -16.99 59.74
N ALA A 300 25.86 -16.16 59.15
CA ALA A 300 26.54 -16.35 57.87
C ALA A 300 25.97 -15.71 56.58
N ALA A 301 26.82 -14.80 56.08
CA ALA A 301 27.38 -14.77 54.73
C ALA A 301 26.64 -14.05 53.59
N ALA A 302 27.34 -13.00 53.14
CA ALA A 302 27.72 -12.69 51.76
C ALA A 302 26.68 -12.06 50.82
N GLY A 303 27.17 -11.06 50.08
CA GLY A 303 26.65 -10.75 48.75
C GLY A 303 26.31 -9.28 48.50
N SER A 304 27.33 -8.48 48.22
CA SER A 304 27.37 -7.38 47.23
C SER A 304 26.04 -6.92 46.59
N ALA A 305 25.77 -5.61 46.63
CA ALA A 305 25.99 -4.69 45.49
C ALA A 305 25.29 -3.33 45.69
N SER A 306 26.11 -2.28 45.64
CA SER A 306 25.88 -0.98 44.99
C SER A 306 24.45 -0.56 44.62
N ALA A 307 23.98 0.53 45.24
CA ALA A 307 23.40 1.67 44.50
C ALA A 307 23.47 2.93 45.37
N ALA A 308 24.40 3.82 45.00
CA ALA A 308 24.47 5.20 45.48
C ALA A 308 23.82 6.14 44.46
N ALA A 309 23.41 7.29 44.96
CA ALA A 309 22.90 8.49 44.27
C ALA A 309 21.45 8.37 43.75
N GLY A 310 20.56 9.33 43.99
CA GLY A 310 20.79 10.70 44.40
C GLY A 310 19.94 11.61 43.53
N SER A 311 18.87 12.13 44.14
CA SER A 311 18.05 13.29 43.76
C SER A 311 18.67 14.30 42.79
N LEU A 312 17.86 14.79 41.84
CA LEU A 312 17.58 16.20 41.45
C LEU A 312 16.75 16.12 40.14
N GLY A 313 15.57 16.70 39.98
CA GLY A 313 15.17 18.06 40.33
C GLY A 313 15.45 18.97 39.14
N GLY A 314 14.45 19.23 38.28
CA GLY A 314 14.59 20.18 37.17
C GLY A 314 13.47 20.12 36.14
N GLY A 315 12.40 20.89 36.37
CA GLY A 315 11.35 21.12 35.37
C GLY A 315 11.84 22.02 34.23
N TRP A 316 11.32 21.79 33.03
CA TRP A 316 11.33 22.75 31.94
C TRP A 316 9.91 22.84 31.38
N GLY A 317 9.35 24.04 31.52
CA GLY A 317 8.10 24.45 30.90
C GLY A 317 8.27 24.73 29.41
N ALA A 318 7.10 24.86 28.79
CA ALA A 318 6.81 25.25 27.43
C ALA A 318 7.83 26.18 26.73
N ALA A 319 8.24 25.77 25.53
CA ALA A 319 8.41 26.65 24.39
C ALA A 319 8.14 25.83 23.12
N GLY A 320 7.07 26.18 22.42
CA GLY A 320 6.67 25.57 21.15
C GLY A 320 7.70 25.84 20.07
N GLY A 321 8.05 24.78 19.34
CA GLY A 321 8.81 24.84 18.10
C GLY A 321 8.23 23.80 17.15
N VAL A 322 7.42 24.27 16.21
CA VAL A 322 6.75 23.46 15.20
C VAL A 322 7.81 22.86 14.26
N ALA A 323 8.00 21.54 14.35
CA ALA A 323 8.78 20.76 13.39
C ALA A 323 7.80 19.92 12.56
N LEU A 324 7.48 20.37 11.35
CA LEU A 324 6.57 19.69 10.43
C LEU A 324 7.26 19.49 9.08
N VAL A 325 7.85 18.32 8.90
CA VAL A 325 8.26 17.81 7.58
C VAL A 325 7.96 16.32 7.52
N ALA A 326 7.10 15.90 6.60
CA ALA A 326 6.81 14.52 6.24
C ALA A 326 6.71 14.46 4.70
N LEU A 327 7.51 13.61 4.08
CA LEU A 327 7.59 13.47 2.64
C LEU A 327 7.54 12.00 2.24
N ALA A 328 6.92 11.77 1.09
CA ALA A 328 6.41 10.50 0.60
C ALA A 328 7.52 9.47 0.32
N ALA A 329 7.29 8.22 0.75
CA ALA A 329 7.78 7.01 0.10
C ALA A 329 6.67 6.55 -0.86
N GLY A 330 6.85 6.00 -2.07
CA GLY A 330 7.76 4.94 -2.51
C GLY A 330 6.95 3.97 -3.41
N ALA A 331 6.52 4.46 -4.54
CA ALA A 331 5.37 3.95 -5.28
C ALA A 331 5.80 2.96 -6.38
N GLY A 332 5.68 1.64 -6.18
CA GLY A 332 4.51 0.87 -6.62
C GLY A 332 4.14 -0.28 -5.70
N LEU A 333 4.73 -0.28 -4.51
CA LEU A 333 4.16 -0.91 -3.32
C LEU A 333 3.30 0.06 -2.50
N LEU A 334 3.38 1.38 -2.76
CA LEU A 334 2.71 2.43 -1.99
C LEU A 334 1.35 2.86 -2.55
N ALA A 335 0.33 2.23 -1.99
CA ALA A 335 -1.08 2.52 -2.19
C ALA A 335 -1.84 2.04 -0.96
N CYS A 336 -2.19 2.92 -0.01
CA CYS A 336 -3.45 2.83 0.75
C CYS A 336 -3.61 3.91 1.83
N MET A 337 -4.63 4.76 1.65
CA MET A 337 -5.66 4.99 2.67
C MET A 337 -6.89 5.59 1.98
N ARG A 338 -7.87 4.74 1.64
CA ARG A 338 -9.26 5.19 1.47
C ARG A 338 -10.32 4.10 1.57
N VAL A 339 -10.33 3.29 2.63
CA VAL A 339 -11.55 2.56 3.02
C VAL A 339 -11.61 2.37 4.54
N ARG A 340 -12.21 3.32 5.26
CA ARG A 340 -13.03 3.07 6.46
C ARG A 340 -13.77 4.34 6.90
N GLN A 341 -14.74 4.78 6.09
CA GLN A 341 -15.80 5.67 6.60
C GLN A 341 -17.17 5.51 5.95
N ALA A 342 -17.38 4.56 5.03
CA ALA A 342 -18.67 4.37 4.36
C ALA A 342 -19.47 3.11 4.77
N ALA A 343 -19.03 2.31 5.75
CA ALA A 343 -19.67 1.02 6.07
C ALA A 343 -20.13 0.85 7.54
N ALA A 344 -20.36 1.94 8.28
CA ALA A 344 -20.87 1.87 9.67
C ALA A 344 -22.12 2.73 9.94
N GLY A 345 -22.81 3.21 8.90
CA GLY A 345 -24.00 4.06 9.07
C GLY A 345 -25.09 3.71 8.06
N GLY A 346 -25.71 2.54 8.22
CA GLY A 346 -26.80 2.09 7.36
C GLY A 346 -27.41 0.79 7.88
N GLY A 347 -28.03 0.84 9.06
CA GLY A 347 -28.63 -0.33 9.67
C GLY A 347 -29.47 0.01 10.90
N LYS A 348 -30.72 0.42 10.62
CA LYS A 348 -31.85 0.74 11.51
C LYS A 348 -31.91 2.16 12.06
#